data_AF-A0A3T1CZG9-F1
#
_entry.id   AF-A0A3T1CZG9-F1
#
_cell.length_a   1.000
_cell.length_b   1.000
_cell.length_c   1.000
_cell.angle_alpha   90.00
_cell.angle_beta   90.00
_cell.angle_gamma   90.00
#
_symmetry.space_group_name_H-M   'P 1'
#
loop_
_entity.id
_entity.type
_entity.pdbx_description
1 polymer ?
#
loop_
_entity_poly.entity_id
_entity_poly.type
_entity_poly.pdbx_seq_one_letter_code
_entity_poly.pdbx_strand_id
1 'polypeptide(L)'
;MRRNTEILALEEGQTILIAYHLYKRCFSIRNANTRKVIGYTDRIVICNVRFLVSLSGRERVLRENKKNVHAYVKGEYAELQNISIDDGDVRQAYYNPYFTPAFVDRITIEPIQCADMAICEDGKVFYRVL
;
A
#
# COMPACT_ATOMS: atom_id res chain seq x y z
N MET A 1 -4.72 -20.32 -4.06
CA MET A 1 -4.23 -20.71 -2.72
C MET A 1 -3.67 -19.46 -2.08
N ARG A 2 -4.42 -18.82 -1.17
CA ARG A 2 -3.97 -17.64 -0.42
C ARG A 2 -2.74 -18.06 0.39
N ARG A 3 -1.61 -17.37 0.24
CA ARG A 3 -0.40 -17.76 0.99
C ARG A 3 -0.63 -17.39 2.45
N ASN A 4 -0.61 -18.40 3.32
CA ASN A 4 -0.75 -18.20 4.76
C ASN A 4 0.27 -17.15 5.22
N THR A 5 -0.31 -16.15 5.86
CA THR A 5 0.28 -14.92 6.31
C THR A 5 1.26 -15.19 7.46
N GLU A 6 2.57 -15.19 7.19
CA GLU A 6 3.59 -15.04 8.23
C GLU A 6 3.61 -13.57 8.67
N ILE A 7 2.57 -13.12 9.35
CA ILE A 7 2.57 -11.84 10.07
C ILE A 7 3.04 -12.14 11.49
N LEU A 8 4.16 -11.55 11.90
CA LEU A 8 4.41 -11.33 13.33
C LEU A 8 3.25 -10.47 13.84
N ALA A 9 2.50 -10.96 14.83
CA ALA A 9 1.23 -10.40 15.32
C ALA A 9 1.15 -8.87 15.20
N LEU A 10 0.31 -8.37 14.28
CA LEU A 10 -0.04 -6.96 14.23
C LEU A 10 -1.08 -6.67 15.31
N GLU A 11 -0.94 -5.51 15.94
CA GLU A 11 -1.90 -5.01 16.93
C GLU A 11 -2.78 -3.92 16.30
N GLU A 12 -4.06 -3.87 16.66
CA GLU A 12 -4.98 -2.78 16.28
C GLU A 12 -4.31 -1.42 16.54
N GLY A 13 -4.38 -0.51 15.57
CA GLY A 13 -3.76 0.82 15.67
C GLY A 13 -2.26 0.85 15.39
N GLN A 14 -1.58 -0.29 15.21
CA GLN A 14 -0.14 -0.31 14.94
C GLN A 14 0.17 0.37 13.60
N THR A 15 1.01 1.41 13.63
CA THR A 15 1.42 2.11 12.40
C THR A 15 2.39 1.28 11.57
N ILE A 16 2.01 1.01 10.32
CA ILE A 16 2.77 0.18 9.38
C ILE A 16 2.99 0.88 8.03
N LEU A 17 3.91 0.33 7.26
CA LEU A 17 4.18 0.68 5.87
C LEU A 17 3.99 -0.54 4.99
N ILE A 18 3.16 -0.40 3.97
CA ILE A 18 2.83 -1.47 3.04
C ILE A 18 3.43 -1.14 1.68
N ALA A 19 4.16 -2.09 1.10
CA ALA A 19 4.69 -1.96 -0.25
C ALA A 19 4.52 -3.26 -1.03
N TYR A 20 4.30 -3.16 -2.34
CA TYR A 20 4.19 -4.34 -3.19
C TYR A 20 5.57 -4.95 -3.48
N HIS A 21 5.74 -6.21 -3.10
CA HIS A 21 6.97 -6.96 -3.31
C HIS A 21 6.91 -7.69 -4.66
N LEU A 22 7.49 -7.10 -5.71
CA LEU A 22 7.40 -7.59 -7.09
C LEU A 22 7.74 -9.08 -7.29
N TYR A 23 8.78 -9.59 -6.63
CA TYR A 23 9.18 -11.00 -6.78
C TYR A 23 8.23 -11.98 -6.10
N LYS A 24 7.85 -11.72 -4.85
CA LYS A 24 6.89 -12.54 -4.10
C LYS A 24 5.45 -12.37 -4.60
N ARG A 25 5.15 -11.29 -5.32
CA ARG A 25 3.81 -10.93 -5.83
C ARG A 25 2.78 -10.86 -4.70
N CYS A 26 3.14 -10.16 -3.63
CA CYS A 26 2.30 -9.89 -2.47
C CYS A 26 2.77 -8.58 -1.82
N PHE A 27 2.08 -8.14 -0.78
CA PHE A 27 2.50 -6.98 0.00
C PHE A 27 3.51 -7.38 1.07
N SER A 28 4.56 -6.57 1.20
CA SER A 28 5.44 -6.57 2.38
C SER A 28 4.92 -5.55 3.39
N ILE A 29 4.83 -5.96 4.64
CA ILE A 29 4.45 -5.12 5.77
C ILE A 29 5.72 -4.77 6.54
N ARG A 30 5.90 -3.49 6.85
CA ARG A 30 7.03 -3.00 7.64
C ARG A 30 6.53 -2.22 8.84
N ASN A 31 7.24 -2.37 9.97
CA ASN A 31 7.05 -1.47 11.10
C ASN A 31 7.43 -0.04 10.68
N ALA A 32 6.55 0.95 10.90
CA ALA A 32 6.78 2.30 10.41
C ALA A 32 7.99 3.00 11.05
N ASN A 33 8.30 2.66 12.31
CA ASN A 33 9.40 3.26 13.08
C ASN A 33 10.75 2.64 12.70
N THR A 34 10.84 1.30 12.72
CA THR A 34 12.12 0.59 12.48
C THR A 34 12.38 0.30 11.01
N ARG A 35 11.38 0.44 10.14
CA ARG A 35 11.40 0.09 8.71
C ARG A 35 11.68 -1.39 8.39
N LYS A 36 11.83 -2.24 9.42
CA LYS A 36 12.02 -3.68 9.29
C LYS A 36 10.75 -4.33 8.72
N VAL A 37 10.93 -5.27 7.80
CA VAL A 37 9.83 -6.11 7.30
C VAL A 37 9.41 -7.04 8.42
N ILE A 38 8.12 -7.06 8.73
CA ILE A 38 7.51 -7.83 9.82
C ILE A 38 6.51 -8.89 9.31
N GLY A 39 6.22 -8.89 8.01
CA GLY A 39 5.40 -9.93 7.40
C GLY A 39 5.11 -9.69 5.93
N TYR A 40 4.42 -10.66 5.35
CA TYR A 40 3.91 -10.61 3.98
C TYR A 40 2.46 -11.05 3.96
N THR A 41 1.65 -10.43 3.10
CA THR A 41 0.25 -10.77 2.94
C THR A 41 -0.25 -10.46 1.53
N ASP A 42 -1.25 -11.21 1.08
CA ASP A 42 -1.99 -10.88 -0.14
C ASP A 42 -3.07 -9.82 0.13
N ARG A 43 -3.50 -9.67 1.40
CA ARG A 43 -4.56 -8.74 1.83
C ARG A 43 -4.25 -8.06 3.17
N ILE A 44 -4.48 -6.76 3.26
CA ILE A 44 -4.47 -6.01 4.52
C ILE A 44 -5.34 -4.74 4.43
N VAL A 45 -6.12 -4.50 5.47
CA VAL A 45 -6.87 -3.26 5.70
C VAL A 45 -6.13 -2.37 6.71
N ILE A 46 -6.06 -1.07 6.41
CA ILE A 46 -5.51 -0.02 7.29
C ILE A 46 -6.38 1.22 7.30
N CYS A 47 -6.29 1.99 8.38
CA CYS A 47 -6.93 3.29 8.56
C CYS A 47 -5.89 4.43 8.61
N ASN A 48 -6.36 5.69 8.61
CA ASN A 48 -5.52 6.88 8.76
C ASN A 48 -4.38 6.94 7.71
N VAL A 49 -4.77 6.82 6.44
CA VAL A 49 -3.85 6.49 5.35
C VAL A 49 -3.08 7.70 4.84
N ARG A 50 -1.82 7.46 4.49
CA ARG A 50 -0.95 8.36 3.73
C ARG A 50 -0.26 7.59 2.60
N PHE A 51 -0.30 8.16 1.39
CA PHE A 51 0.37 7.61 0.22
C PHE A 51 1.75 8.27 0.07
N LEU A 52 2.81 7.45 0.15
CA LEU A 52 4.18 7.95 0.22
C LEU A 52 4.97 7.47 -1.00
N VAL A 53 5.67 8.39 -1.66
CA VAL A 53 6.64 8.07 -2.73
C VAL A 53 7.96 8.75 -2.39
N SER A 54 9.03 7.97 -2.27
CA SER A 54 10.38 8.50 -2.12
C SER A 54 10.87 9.04 -3.47
N LEU A 55 11.13 10.35 -3.54
CA LEU A 55 11.64 11.01 -4.74
C LEU A 55 12.97 10.41 -5.19
N SER A 56 13.95 10.27 -4.29
CA SER A 56 15.26 9.67 -4.60
C SER A 56 15.13 8.21 -5.04
N GLY A 57 14.20 7.47 -4.45
CA GLY A 57 13.88 6.10 -4.86
C GLY A 57 13.30 6.05 -6.27
N ARG A 58 12.38 6.95 -6.61
CA ARG A 58 11.78 7.09 -7.95
C ARG A 58 12.82 7.51 -8.98
N GLU A 59 13.63 8.52 -8.70
CA GLU A 59 14.72 8.98 -9.58
C GLU A 59 15.69 7.83 -9.91
N ARG A 60 16.01 7.00 -8.92
CA ARG A 60 16.80 5.79 -9.14
C ARG A 60 16.12 4.81 -10.11
N VAL A 61 14.81 4.59 -10.00
CA VAL A 61 14.07 3.74 -10.96
C VAL A 61 14.14 4.31 -12.37
N LEU A 62 13.98 5.62 -12.52
CA LEU A 62 14.02 6.28 -13.84
C LEU A 62 15.41 6.21 -14.47
N ARG A 63 16.46 6.44 -13.67
CA ARG A 63 17.86 6.39 -14.13
C ARG A 63 18.30 4.98 -14.49
N GLU A 64 17.98 4.00 -13.65
CA GLU A 64 18.46 2.61 -13.80
C GLU A 64 17.49 1.74 -14.63
N ASN A 65 16.31 2.28 -14.99
CA ASN A 65 15.19 1.56 -15.59
C ASN A 65 14.84 0.23 -14.88
N LYS A 66 15.07 0.18 -13.57
CA LYS A 66 14.87 -1.01 -12.73
C LYS A 66 14.03 -0.65 -11.51
N LYS A 67 12.86 -1.27 -11.38
CA LYS A 67 11.95 -1.02 -10.26
C LYS A 67 12.61 -1.40 -8.92
N ASN A 68 12.47 -0.51 -7.95
CA ASN A 68 12.85 -0.72 -6.54
C ASN A 68 11.63 -0.43 -5.65
N VAL A 69 11.71 -0.77 -4.36
CA VAL A 69 10.67 -0.42 -3.40
C VAL A 69 10.89 1.01 -2.90
N HIS A 70 10.04 1.93 -3.33
CA HIS A 70 10.09 3.35 -2.96
C HIS A 70 8.71 3.97 -2.74
N ALA A 71 7.64 3.24 -3.02
CA ALA A 71 6.27 3.66 -2.81
C ALA A 71 5.65 2.83 -1.69
N TYR A 72 4.96 3.50 -0.76
CA TYR A 72 4.36 2.91 0.42
C TYR A 72 2.96 3.44 0.66
N VAL A 73 2.06 2.56 1.11
CA VAL A 73 0.81 2.93 1.76
C VAL A 73 1.07 2.86 3.26
N LYS A 74 1.05 4.02 3.94
CA LYS A 74 1.23 4.13 5.39
C LYS A 74 -0.13 4.24 6.05
N GLY A 75 -0.32 3.57 7.17
CA GLY A 75 -1.53 3.72 7.99
C GLY A 75 -1.43 2.89 9.26
N GLU A 76 -2.53 2.84 9.99
CA GLU A 76 -2.70 2.05 11.21
C GLU A 76 -3.40 0.74 10.85
N TYR A 77 -2.88 -0.38 11.35
CA TYR A 77 -3.52 -1.68 11.16
C TYR A 77 -4.92 -1.68 11.78
N ALA A 78 -5.87 -2.26 11.04
CA ALA A 78 -7.26 -2.43 11.48
C ALA A 78 -7.65 -3.91 11.43
N GLU A 79 -8.24 -4.47 12.48
CA GLU A 79 -8.68 -5.87 12.57
C GLU A 79 -9.88 -6.17 11.66
N LEU A 80 -10.55 -5.14 11.15
CA LEU A 80 -11.69 -5.19 10.24
C LEU A 80 -11.29 -5.66 8.83
N GLN A 81 -10.77 -6.89 8.70
CA GLN A 81 -10.22 -7.42 7.45
C GLN A 81 -11.29 -7.90 6.46
N ASN A 82 -12.55 -8.04 6.89
CA ASN A 82 -13.67 -8.58 6.08
C ASN A 82 -14.42 -7.54 5.22
N ILE A 83 -13.89 -6.31 5.08
CA ILE A 83 -14.52 -5.24 4.30
C ILE A 83 -14.47 -5.54 2.79
N SER A 84 -15.61 -5.49 2.09
CA SER A 84 -15.65 -5.72 0.65
C SER A 84 -15.12 -4.52 -0.15
N ILE A 85 -14.44 -4.81 -1.27
CA ILE A 85 -14.08 -3.82 -2.29
C ILE A 85 -15.26 -3.47 -3.20
N ASP A 86 -16.32 -4.27 -3.20
CA ASP A 86 -17.53 -4.06 -4.03
C ASP A 86 -18.55 -3.11 -3.37
N ASP A 87 -18.20 -2.57 -2.21
CA ASP A 87 -18.97 -1.51 -1.56
C ASP A 87 -18.81 -0.21 -2.38
N GLY A 88 -19.91 0.48 -2.67
CA GLY A 88 -19.99 1.50 -3.74
C GLY A 88 -19.04 2.70 -3.59
N ASP A 89 -18.50 2.92 -2.40
CA ASP A 89 -17.64 4.06 -2.07
C ASP A 89 -16.14 3.75 -2.16
N VAL A 90 -15.75 2.62 -2.74
CA VAL A 90 -14.35 2.21 -2.88
C VAL A 90 -13.75 2.66 -4.21
N ARG A 91 -12.67 3.45 -4.15
CA ARG A 91 -11.89 3.89 -5.30
C ARG A 91 -10.57 3.14 -5.40
N GLN A 92 -9.93 3.13 -6.58
CA GLN A 92 -8.63 2.47 -6.77
C GLN A 92 -7.50 3.50 -6.83
N ALA A 93 -6.50 3.34 -5.96
CA ALA A 93 -5.26 4.09 -6.05
C ALA A 93 -4.30 3.43 -7.06
N TYR A 94 -3.67 4.25 -7.89
CA TYR A 94 -2.74 3.83 -8.93
C TYR A 94 -1.38 4.48 -8.75
N TYR A 95 -0.32 3.71 -8.96
CA TYR A 95 1.03 4.22 -9.04
C TYR A 95 1.87 3.43 -10.03
N ASN A 96 2.56 4.14 -10.90
CA ASN A 96 3.66 3.59 -11.69
C ASN A 96 4.74 4.65 -11.86
N PRO A 97 5.98 4.41 -11.39
CA PRO A 97 7.04 5.43 -11.39
C PRO A 97 7.34 6.03 -12.78
N TYR A 98 7.08 5.28 -13.85
CA TYR A 98 7.29 5.71 -15.23
C TYR A 98 6.21 6.67 -15.75
N PHE A 99 5.02 6.68 -15.15
CA PHE A 99 3.86 7.44 -15.64
C PHE A 99 3.39 8.50 -14.65
N THR A 100 3.52 8.26 -13.35
CA THR A 100 3.04 9.19 -12.32
C THR A 100 4.15 9.49 -11.30
N PRO A 101 4.24 10.74 -10.80
CA PRO A 101 5.19 11.11 -9.75
C PRO A 101 4.71 10.72 -8.34
N ALA A 102 3.40 10.49 -8.17
CA ALA A 102 2.74 10.16 -6.91
C ALA A 102 1.64 9.10 -7.14
N PHE A 103 1.04 8.61 -6.06
CA PHE A 103 -0.22 7.87 -6.14
C PHE A 103 -1.31 8.80 -6.67
N VAL A 104 -2.15 8.28 -7.56
CA VAL A 104 -3.27 8.99 -8.17
C VAL A 104 -4.53 8.15 -8.11
N ASP A 105 -5.70 8.77 -8.19
CA ASP A 105 -6.94 8.04 -8.44
C ASP A 105 -6.88 7.42 -9.83
N ARG A 106 -7.29 6.15 -9.94
CA ARG A 106 -7.18 5.42 -11.20
C ARG A 106 -8.07 6.00 -12.31
N ILE A 107 -9.17 6.66 -11.97
CA ILE A 107 -10.13 7.21 -12.92
C ILE A 107 -9.81 8.68 -13.22
N THR A 108 -9.70 9.51 -12.18
CA THR A 108 -9.50 10.97 -12.37
C THR A 108 -8.05 11.35 -12.63
N ILE A 109 -7.10 10.46 -12.31
CA ILE A 109 -5.64 10.70 -12.40
C ILE A 109 -5.17 11.83 -11.46
N GLU A 110 -6.05 12.32 -10.58
CA GLU A 110 -5.70 13.32 -9.59
C GLU A 110 -4.83 12.71 -8.48
N PRO A 111 -3.81 13.44 -7.99
CA PRO A 111 -2.97 12.97 -6.90
C PRO A 111 -3.77 12.67 -5.62
N ILE A 112 -3.45 11.56 -4.96
CA ILE A 112 -4.02 11.19 -3.67
C ILE A 112 -2.90 11.28 -2.62
N GLN A 113 -3.14 12.07 -1.57
CA GLN A 113 -2.19 12.20 -0.46
C GLN A 113 -2.60 11.38 0.76
N CYS A 114 -3.90 11.27 1.00
CA CYS A 114 -4.49 10.60 2.16
C CYS A 114 -5.83 9.95 1.83
N ALA A 115 -6.27 9.06 2.71
CA ALA A 115 -7.58 8.43 2.71
C ALA A 115 -7.92 8.00 4.15
N ASP A 116 -9.19 7.81 4.47
CA ASP A 116 -9.58 7.31 5.80
C ASP A 116 -9.25 5.83 5.95
N MET A 117 -9.39 5.08 4.86
CA MET A 117 -9.14 3.65 4.80
C MET A 117 -8.45 3.26 3.50
N ALA A 118 -7.60 2.23 3.55
CA ALA A 118 -7.11 1.54 2.37
C ALA A 118 -7.18 0.02 2.54
N ILE A 119 -7.56 -0.64 1.44
CA ILE A 119 -7.58 -2.09 1.29
C ILE A 119 -6.48 -2.43 0.27
N CYS A 120 -5.38 -3.01 0.75
CA CYS A 120 -4.34 -3.55 -0.12
C CYS A 120 -4.69 -5.01 -0.40
N GLU A 121 -5.06 -5.36 -1.62
CA GLU A 121 -5.47 -6.73 -1.98
C GLU A 121 -4.95 -7.12 -3.37
N ASP A 122 -4.35 -8.30 -3.49
CA ASP A 122 -3.92 -8.92 -4.75
C ASP A 122 -3.11 -7.97 -5.65
N GLY A 123 -2.21 -7.21 -5.03
CA GLY A 123 -1.33 -6.25 -5.71
C GLY A 123 -2.00 -4.93 -6.14
N LYS A 124 -3.25 -4.71 -5.74
CA LYS A 124 -3.98 -3.46 -5.94
C LYS A 124 -4.20 -2.75 -4.61
N VAL A 125 -4.36 -1.44 -4.68
CA VAL A 125 -4.67 -0.61 -3.53
C VAL A 125 -5.99 0.08 -3.80
N PHE A 126 -6.94 -0.13 -2.91
CA PHE A 126 -8.23 0.54 -2.90
C PHE A 126 -8.32 1.46 -1.70
N TYR A 127 -9.12 2.51 -1.77
CA TYR A 127 -9.24 3.51 -0.73
C TYR A 127 -10.64 4.10 -0.65
N ARG A 128 -10.98 4.66 0.52
CA ARG A 128 -12.20 5.44 0.76
C ARG A 128 -11.85 6.79 1.37
N VAL A 129 -12.60 7.81 0.99
CA VAL A 129 -12.60 9.14 1.61
C VAL A 129 -14.01 9.34 2.14
N LEU A 130 -14.15 9.48 3.46
CA LEU A 130 -15.41 9.78 4.13
C LEU A 130 -15.77 11.26 4.03
#